data_AF-A0A0F9T314-F1
#
_entry.id   AF-A0A0F9T314-F1
#
_cell.length_a   1.000
_cell.length_b   1.000
_cell.length_c   1.000
_cell.angle_alpha   90.00
_cell.angle_beta   90.00
_cell.angle_gamma   90.00
#
_symmetry.space_group_name_H-M   'P 1'
#
loop_
_entity.id
_entity.type
_entity.pdbx_description
1 polymer ?
#
loop_
_entity_poly.entity_id
_entity_poly.type
_entity_poly.pdbx_seq_one_letter_code
_entity_poly.pdbx_strand_id
1 'polypeptide(L)'
;LWLLTEIQHEGKQPQVLEEGVTSDTQASDGFTQGYRNHFKATPWQIIWRPQLNHKKPKVLGSQSAVVTGPQGEEIHCDQYGRIKVQFHWDREGQADDKTSCWLRVASSWAGDRYGGVAIPRVGMEVLITFLEGDPDQPLVTGCLYHKEHEVPYELPAHKTRSVFKTLSSPGGGGYNELRIEDKKGEEQIYLRAQKDWDENIEHDQTVRVGNERHDTVEANSYSEFKAEEHHTTHADRKSEIKANDHLTVGTSQHVKIGTAQLTQAGNEIHYYAGDKVVIDAGMELTAKGGGSFLKLDPSGVTLVGPGIKINSGGSPRRGSGVKILGAILPSAAASSFAGELLNRAPRSYRAHFKLLDDTSGQALAGMAYTLRSADGTRIAGYSDEKGNTFEVRSDTPEKVDLLVAERHKEPEEPFFLAGDATPTQITLDYKDTDEDGA
;
A
#
# COMPACT_ATOMS: atom_id res chain seq x y z
N LEU A 1 36.47 -35.92 36.78
CA LEU A 1 37.22 -34.85 36.10
C LEU A 1 36.69 -33.49 36.56
N TRP A 2 37.55 -32.49 36.66
CA TRP A 2 37.22 -31.12 37.07
C TRP A 2 37.69 -30.14 35.99
N LEU A 3 36.91 -29.09 35.73
CA LEU A 3 37.30 -27.97 34.87
C LEU A 3 37.76 -26.82 35.77
N LEU A 4 39.04 -26.44 35.67
CA LEU A 4 39.57 -25.26 36.35
C LEU A 4 39.12 -24.00 35.61
N THR A 5 38.43 -23.09 36.30
CA THR A 5 37.87 -21.85 35.72
C THR A 5 38.69 -20.61 36.07
N GLU A 6 39.49 -20.69 37.13
CA GLU A 6 40.42 -19.64 37.56
C GLU A 6 41.59 -20.31 38.29
N ILE A 7 42.81 -19.85 38.02
CA ILE A 7 44.00 -20.17 38.81
C ILE A 7 44.69 -18.86 39.19
N GLN A 8 44.98 -18.72 40.48
CA GLN A 8 45.83 -17.69 41.03
C GLN A 8 47.13 -18.33 41.48
N HIS A 9 48.22 -17.81 40.94
CA HIS A 9 49.58 -18.28 41.20
C HIS A 9 50.26 -17.34 42.18
N GLU A 10 50.88 -17.87 43.24
CA GLU A 10 51.65 -17.08 44.18
C GLU A 10 53.02 -17.72 44.41
N GLY A 11 54.08 -16.98 44.09
CA GLY A 11 55.46 -17.36 44.34
C GLY A 11 56.12 -16.40 45.32
N LYS A 12 56.80 -16.94 46.34
CA LYS A 12 57.63 -16.17 47.28
C LYS A 12 59.05 -16.74 47.32
N GLN A 13 60.04 -15.90 47.04
CA GLN A 13 61.45 -16.25 47.11
C GLN A 13 62.22 -15.14 47.85
N PRO A 14 62.39 -15.26 49.18
CA PRO A 14 62.99 -14.19 49.99
C PRO A 14 64.53 -14.03 49.83
N GLN A 15 65.23 -14.91 49.11
CA GLN A 15 66.70 -14.86 48.95
C GLN A 15 67.12 -14.26 47.60
N VAL A 16 67.05 -12.93 47.44
CA VAL A 16 67.63 -12.24 46.26
C VAL A 16 68.78 -11.28 46.62
N LEU A 17 68.97 -10.95 47.90
CA LEU A 17 70.25 -10.49 48.43
C LEU A 17 70.60 -11.36 49.65
N GLU A 18 71.84 -11.83 49.76
CA GLU A 18 72.35 -12.68 50.84
C GLU A 18 72.43 -11.96 52.21
N GLU A 19 71.35 -11.30 52.66
CA GLU A 19 71.23 -10.74 54.00
C GLU A 19 69.95 -11.24 54.70
N GLY A 20 70.15 -12.19 55.61
CA GLY A 20 69.36 -12.42 56.83
C GLY A 20 67.85 -12.55 56.70
N VAL A 21 67.35 -13.80 56.64
CA VAL A 21 66.00 -14.08 57.14
C VAL A 21 66.03 -13.93 58.66
N THR A 22 65.43 -12.88 59.21
CA THR A 22 64.97 -12.95 60.60
C THR A 22 63.80 -13.92 60.63
N SER A 23 63.87 -14.91 61.51
CA SER A 23 62.83 -15.92 61.77
C SER A 23 61.50 -15.35 62.27
N ASP A 24 61.31 -14.03 62.24
CA ASP A 24 60.32 -13.30 63.02
C ASP A 24 59.22 -12.66 62.16
N THR A 25 59.19 -12.91 60.85
CA THR A 25 58.05 -12.51 60.00
C THR A 25 57.02 -13.65 59.93
N GLN A 26 56.11 -13.68 60.90
CA GLN A 26 54.90 -14.50 60.81
C GLN A 26 53.93 -13.89 59.80
N ALA A 27 53.97 -14.37 58.55
CA ALA A 27 52.90 -14.09 57.59
C ALA A 27 51.57 -14.58 58.18
N SER A 28 50.54 -13.74 58.14
CA SER A 28 49.23 -14.03 58.75
C SER A 28 48.56 -15.31 58.24
N ASP A 29 48.99 -15.83 57.09
CA ASP A 29 48.49 -17.02 56.42
C ASP A 29 49.52 -18.15 56.29
N GLY A 30 50.69 -18.02 56.92
CA GLY A 30 51.73 -19.05 56.98
C GLY A 30 52.56 -19.25 55.70
N PHE A 31 52.38 -18.48 54.63
CA PHE A 31 53.14 -18.66 53.39
C PHE A 31 54.38 -17.76 53.31
N THR A 32 55.56 -18.34 53.54
CA THR A 32 56.84 -17.62 53.68
C THR A 32 57.82 -17.85 52.52
N GLN A 33 57.80 -19.01 51.87
CA GLN A 33 58.65 -19.34 50.72
C GLN A 33 58.00 -20.44 49.85
N GLY A 34 58.27 -20.44 48.54
CA GLY A 34 57.85 -21.48 47.60
C GLY A 34 56.82 -20.99 46.58
N TYR A 35 56.08 -21.93 45.98
CA TYR A 35 55.04 -21.66 44.99
C TYR A 35 53.75 -22.35 45.40
N ARG A 36 52.63 -21.60 45.44
CA ARG A 36 51.30 -22.13 45.73
C ARG A 36 50.29 -21.65 44.69
N ASN A 37 49.25 -22.46 44.48
CA ASN A 37 48.15 -22.13 43.59
C ASN A 37 46.84 -22.21 44.35
N HIS A 38 45.98 -21.20 44.15
CA HIS A 38 44.56 -21.28 44.49
C HIS A 38 43.77 -21.39 43.19
N PHE A 39 42.81 -22.32 43.11
CA PHE A 39 42.02 -22.50 41.91
C PHE A 39 40.53 -22.62 42.22
N LYS A 40 39.70 -22.16 41.29
CA LYS A 40 38.27 -22.42 41.26
C LYS A 40 38.00 -23.51 40.22
N ALA A 41 37.16 -24.46 40.57
CA ALA A 41 36.84 -25.59 39.71
C ALA A 41 35.33 -25.85 39.68
N THR A 42 34.83 -26.32 38.54
CA THR A 42 33.48 -26.88 38.39
C THR A 42 33.59 -28.36 38.01
N PRO A 43 32.64 -29.22 38.43
CA PRO A 43 32.63 -30.61 37.97
C PRO A 43 32.57 -30.64 36.43
N TRP A 44 33.33 -31.54 35.81
CA TRP A 44 33.43 -31.64 34.34
C TRP A 44 32.09 -31.88 33.64
N GLN A 45 31.15 -32.54 34.32
CA GLN A 45 29.81 -32.82 33.79
C GLN A 45 28.91 -31.58 33.73
N ILE A 46 29.27 -30.50 34.43
CA ILE A 46 28.53 -29.25 34.41
C ILE A 46 29.04 -28.37 33.28
N ILE A 47 28.14 -28.01 32.36
CA ILE A 47 28.43 -27.12 31.25
C ILE A 47 28.75 -25.72 31.81
N TRP A 48 30.01 -25.30 31.68
CA TRP A 48 30.42 -23.96 32.08
C TRP A 48 30.05 -22.90 31.02
N ARG A 49 29.66 -21.71 31.49
CA ARG A 49 29.38 -20.52 30.68
C ARG A 49 30.18 -19.34 31.24
N PRO A 50 30.90 -18.58 30.39
CA PRO A 50 31.57 -17.37 30.84
C PRO A 50 30.62 -16.37 31.49
N GLN A 51 31.10 -15.66 32.51
CA GLN A 51 30.36 -14.55 33.11
C GLN A 51 30.29 -13.38 32.13
N LEU A 52 29.15 -12.69 32.07
CA LEU A 52 28.93 -11.49 31.25
C LEU A 52 29.57 -10.24 31.90
N ASN A 53 30.88 -10.28 32.13
CA ASN A 53 31.62 -9.20 32.79
C ASN A 53 31.83 -7.99 31.88
N HIS A 54 31.80 -8.19 30.56
CA HIS A 54 31.95 -7.13 29.56
C HIS A 54 30.58 -6.59 29.17
N LYS A 55 30.32 -5.32 29.47
CA LYS A 55 29.09 -4.65 29.04
C LYS A 55 29.11 -4.46 27.52
N LYS A 56 27.99 -4.75 26.85
CA LYS A 56 27.82 -4.47 25.42
C LYS A 56 28.00 -2.95 25.18
N PRO A 57 28.78 -2.52 24.18
CA PRO A 57 28.86 -1.12 23.77
C PRO A 57 27.48 -0.56 23.46
N LYS A 58 27.25 0.72 23.76
CA LYS A 58 25.98 1.39 23.50
C LYS A 58 26.19 2.70 22.75
N VAL A 59 25.30 3.01 21.83
CA VAL A 59 25.19 4.33 21.21
C VAL A 59 24.07 5.10 21.91
N LEU A 60 24.43 6.16 22.64
CA LEU A 60 23.49 6.88 23.50
C LEU A 60 22.62 7.91 22.77
N GLY A 61 22.77 8.04 21.45
CA GLY A 61 22.04 9.02 20.65
C GLY A 61 21.98 8.62 19.17
N SER A 62 21.36 9.48 18.38
CA SER A 62 21.32 9.30 16.93
C SER A 62 22.62 9.78 16.29
N GLN A 63 23.02 9.13 15.19
CA GLN A 63 24.16 9.52 14.37
C GLN A 63 23.69 9.72 12.93
N SER A 64 24.43 10.46 12.11
CA SER A 64 24.18 10.48 10.68
C SER A 64 25.03 9.46 9.93
N ALA A 65 24.56 9.08 8.74
CA ALA A 65 25.24 8.21 7.79
C ALA A 65 24.80 8.56 6.36
N VAL A 66 25.54 8.09 5.36
CA VAL A 66 25.24 8.32 3.94
C VAL A 66 24.65 7.06 3.33
N VAL A 67 23.55 7.17 2.59
CA VAL A 67 22.92 6.02 1.90
C VAL A 67 23.83 5.50 0.79
N THR A 68 24.02 4.18 0.73
CA THR A 68 24.86 3.50 -0.25
C THR A 68 24.06 2.55 -1.14
N GLY A 69 24.67 2.15 -2.26
CA GLY A 69 24.10 1.19 -3.19
C GLY A 69 25.12 0.74 -4.24
N PRO A 70 24.75 -0.16 -5.14
CA PRO A 70 25.59 -0.57 -6.27
C PRO A 70 25.99 0.61 -7.16
N GLN A 71 27.11 0.46 -7.85
CA GLN A 71 27.60 1.48 -8.77
C GLN A 71 26.56 1.78 -9.86
N GLY A 72 26.18 3.05 -10.00
CA GLY A 72 25.24 3.53 -11.02
C GLY A 72 23.76 3.46 -10.62
N GLU A 73 23.44 2.97 -9.42
CA GLU A 73 22.07 2.91 -8.91
C GLU A 73 21.75 4.16 -8.06
N GLU A 74 20.67 4.88 -8.39
CA GLU A 74 20.23 6.05 -7.62
C GLU A 74 19.35 5.68 -6.41
N ILE A 75 18.66 4.54 -6.47
CA ILE A 75 17.71 4.09 -5.45
C ILE A 75 17.96 2.61 -5.20
N HIS A 76 18.52 2.29 -4.03
CA HIS A 76 18.82 0.91 -3.64
C HIS A 76 18.03 0.50 -2.40
N CYS A 77 16.94 -0.26 -2.61
CA CYS A 77 16.11 -0.78 -1.52
C CYS A 77 15.62 -2.21 -1.75
N ASP A 78 15.26 -2.90 -0.67
CA ASP A 78 14.66 -4.23 -0.75
C ASP A 78 13.12 -4.21 -0.69
N GLN A 79 12.50 -5.39 -0.66
CA GLN A 79 11.03 -5.56 -0.63
C GLN A 79 10.33 -4.93 0.59
N TYR A 80 11.08 -4.52 1.62
CA TYR A 80 10.55 -3.87 2.82
C TYR A 80 10.84 -2.36 2.84
N GLY A 81 11.40 -1.81 1.76
CA GLY A 81 11.83 -0.41 1.70
C GLY A 81 13.03 -0.11 2.60
N ARG A 82 13.83 -1.14 2.95
CA ARG A 82 15.07 -0.96 3.72
C ARG A 82 16.16 -0.43 2.81
N ILE A 83 17.13 0.28 3.38
CA ILE A 83 18.29 0.82 2.66
C ILE A 83 19.60 0.36 3.31
N LYS A 84 20.72 0.60 2.62
CA LYS A 84 22.08 0.42 3.16
C LYS A 84 22.76 1.77 3.32
N VAL A 85 23.72 1.84 4.24
CA VAL A 85 24.38 3.09 4.62
C VAL A 85 25.86 2.89 4.92
N GLN A 86 26.65 3.95 4.76
CA GLN A 86 28.02 4.06 5.26
C GLN A 86 28.02 4.94 6.51
N PHE A 87 28.43 4.38 7.65
CA PHE A 87 28.67 5.15 8.86
C PHE A 87 29.99 5.91 8.77
N HIS A 88 30.06 7.11 9.35
CA HIS A 88 31.26 7.96 9.32
C HIS A 88 32.47 7.38 10.06
N TRP A 89 32.23 6.49 11.04
CA TRP A 89 33.29 5.83 11.80
C TRP A 89 33.77 4.52 11.16
N ASP A 90 33.03 4.01 10.16
CA ASP A 90 33.45 2.81 9.43
C ASP A 90 34.48 3.20 8.36
N ARG A 91 35.70 2.69 8.55
CA ARG A 91 36.86 2.94 7.68
C ARG A 91 37.13 1.78 6.71
N GLU A 92 36.45 0.65 6.90
CA GLU A 92 36.63 -0.56 6.09
C GLU A 92 35.57 -0.64 4.99
N GLY A 93 34.40 -0.04 5.20
CA GLY A 93 33.36 0.12 4.20
C GLY A 93 33.83 0.81 2.92
N GLN A 94 33.30 0.36 1.79
CA GLN A 94 33.66 0.85 0.45
C GLN A 94 32.57 1.75 -0.15
N ALA A 95 31.62 2.21 0.67
CA ALA A 95 30.44 2.96 0.25
C ALA A 95 29.60 2.27 -0.86
N ASP A 96 29.60 0.94 -0.86
CA ASP A 96 28.89 0.08 -1.82
C ASP A 96 27.70 -0.66 -1.16
N ASP A 97 27.11 -1.61 -1.90
CA ASP A 97 26.01 -2.46 -1.45
C ASP A 97 26.39 -3.51 -0.41
N LYS A 98 27.65 -3.62 0.00
CA LYS A 98 28.11 -4.57 1.02
C LYS A 98 28.51 -3.91 2.33
N THR A 99 28.53 -2.58 2.35
CA THR A 99 28.92 -1.73 3.48
C THR A 99 28.14 -2.05 4.77
N SER A 100 26.82 -2.23 4.69
CA SER A 100 25.98 -2.46 5.87
C SER A 100 24.95 -3.56 5.68
N CYS A 101 24.32 -3.96 6.79
CA CYS A 101 23.06 -4.69 6.75
C CYS A 101 21.93 -3.79 6.21
N TRP A 102 20.75 -4.38 6.01
CA TRP A 102 19.55 -3.64 5.63
C TRP A 102 18.93 -2.92 6.83
N LEU A 103 18.85 -1.59 6.76
CA LEU A 103 18.25 -0.74 7.78
C LEU A 103 16.80 -0.41 7.43
N ARG A 104 15.89 -0.57 8.38
CA ARG A 104 14.51 -0.09 8.24
C ARG A 104 14.47 1.44 8.23
N VAL A 105 13.56 1.99 7.43
CA VAL A 105 13.31 3.42 7.33
C VAL A 105 11.99 3.73 8.01
N ALA A 106 12.02 4.63 9.00
CA ALA A 106 10.82 5.13 9.64
C ALA A 106 10.00 5.96 8.64
N SER A 107 8.73 5.62 8.50
CA SER A 107 7.75 6.45 7.79
C SER A 107 6.94 7.28 8.79
N SER A 108 6.42 8.42 8.35
CA SER A 108 5.49 9.25 9.13
C SER A 108 4.15 8.55 9.39
N TRP A 109 3.74 7.61 8.52
CA TRP A 109 2.52 6.83 8.67
C TRP A 109 2.66 5.49 7.93
N ALA A 110 2.60 4.37 8.65
CA ALA A 110 2.75 3.03 8.07
C ALA A 110 1.71 2.05 8.66
N GLY A 111 0.92 1.44 7.79
CA GLY A 111 -0.04 0.38 8.11
C GLY A 111 0.09 -0.82 7.15
N ASP A 112 -0.78 -1.82 7.29
CA ASP A 112 -0.81 -2.98 6.38
C ASP A 112 -1.23 -2.53 4.98
N ARG A 113 -0.24 -2.33 4.09
CA ARG A 113 -0.41 -1.93 2.68
C ARG A 113 -1.04 -0.53 2.47
N TYR A 114 -0.94 0.36 3.44
CA TYR A 114 -1.28 1.79 3.30
C TYR A 114 -0.33 2.68 4.12
N GLY A 115 -0.17 3.95 3.74
CA GLY A 115 0.68 4.91 4.45
C GLY A 115 1.55 5.74 3.50
N GLY A 116 2.51 6.48 4.07
CA GLY A 116 3.52 7.23 3.32
C GLY A 116 4.77 6.38 3.07
N VAL A 117 5.35 6.48 1.88
CA VAL A 117 6.64 5.86 1.55
C VAL A 117 7.48 6.84 0.75
N ALA A 118 8.64 7.20 1.28
CA ALA A 118 9.66 7.99 0.59
C ALA A 118 11.02 7.35 0.84
N ILE A 119 11.52 6.59 -0.14
CA ILE A 119 12.77 5.83 -0.01
C ILE A 119 13.96 6.79 -0.13
N PRO A 120 14.84 6.87 0.88
CA PRO A 120 16.08 7.63 0.77
C PRO A 120 16.95 7.08 -0.37
N ARG A 121 17.49 7.97 -1.18
CA ARG A 121 18.29 7.67 -2.36
C ARG A 121 19.77 7.59 -2.02
N VAL A 122 20.54 6.89 -2.85
CA VAL A 122 21.99 6.79 -2.73
C VAL A 122 22.60 8.21 -2.69
N GLY A 123 23.50 8.44 -1.74
CA GLY A 123 24.11 9.73 -1.46
C GLY A 123 23.38 10.59 -0.43
N MET A 124 22.08 10.37 -0.16
CA MET A 124 21.37 11.17 0.85
C MET A 124 21.95 10.95 2.24
N GLU A 125 21.99 12.01 3.07
CA GLU A 125 22.33 11.90 4.48
C GLU A 125 21.08 11.53 5.30
N VAL A 126 21.20 10.49 6.11
CA VAL A 126 20.13 9.96 6.95
C VAL A 126 20.51 9.99 8.42
N LEU A 127 19.52 10.19 9.28
CA LEU A 127 19.64 10.09 10.73
C LEU A 127 19.32 8.65 11.17
N ILE A 128 20.20 8.05 11.97
CA ILE A 128 20.10 6.67 12.44
C ILE A 128 20.02 6.67 13.96
N THR A 129 19.02 5.99 14.49
CA THR A 129 18.86 5.67 15.91
C THR A 129 19.10 4.18 16.12
N PHE A 130 19.54 3.81 17.31
CA PHE A 130 19.87 2.43 17.68
C PHE A 130 18.85 1.94 18.72
N LEU A 131 18.12 0.87 18.40
CA LEU A 131 17.11 0.31 19.30
C LEU A 131 17.76 -0.17 20.60
N GLU A 132 17.24 0.25 21.75
CA GLU A 132 17.85 -0.01 23.07
C GLU A 132 19.31 0.49 23.22
N GLY A 133 19.74 1.38 22.32
CA GLY A 133 21.13 1.85 22.20
C GLY A 133 22.09 0.79 21.64
N ASP A 134 21.58 -0.28 21.04
CA ASP A 134 22.37 -1.38 20.50
C ASP A 134 22.94 -1.05 19.10
N PRO A 135 24.28 -0.94 18.93
CA PRO A 135 24.91 -0.69 17.62
C PRO A 135 24.49 -1.68 16.53
N ASP A 136 24.09 -2.91 16.90
CA ASP A 136 23.69 -3.96 15.98
C ASP A 136 22.22 -3.84 15.54
N GLN A 137 21.47 -2.87 16.08
CA GLN A 137 20.05 -2.66 15.76
C GLN A 137 19.77 -1.23 15.25
N PRO A 138 20.39 -0.82 14.13
CA PRO A 138 20.16 0.50 13.53
C PRO A 138 18.77 0.62 12.88
N LEU A 139 18.20 1.81 13.00
CA LEU A 139 16.93 2.23 12.40
C LEU A 139 17.09 3.64 11.85
N VAL A 140 16.77 3.86 10.58
CA VAL A 140 16.74 5.20 9.98
C VAL A 140 15.50 5.93 10.48
N THR A 141 15.68 7.11 11.07
CA THR A 141 14.61 7.90 11.69
C THR A 141 14.34 9.25 11.01
N GLY A 142 15.19 9.64 10.04
CA GLY A 142 14.98 10.86 9.25
C GLY A 142 16.02 11.04 8.15
N CYS A 143 15.84 12.09 7.35
CA CYS A 143 16.79 12.55 6.34
C CYS A 143 17.21 13.98 6.65
N LEU A 144 18.45 14.34 6.30
CA LEU A 144 19.04 15.64 6.58
C LEU A 144 19.51 16.31 5.27
N TYR A 145 19.32 17.63 5.18
CA TYR A 145 19.96 18.46 4.17
C TYR A 145 21.31 18.96 4.69
N HIS A 146 22.27 19.15 3.80
CA HIS A 146 23.61 19.68 4.10
C HIS A 146 24.14 20.50 2.91
N LYS A 147 25.41 20.91 2.94
CA LYS A 147 25.97 21.83 1.93
C LYS A 147 25.94 21.31 0.48
N GLU A 148 26.02 20.00 0.28
CA GLU A 148 26.01 19.39 -1.07
C GLU A 148 24.60 18.94 -1.48
N HIS A 149 23.74 18.66 -0.50
CA HIS A 149 22.31 18.40 -0.68
C HIS A 149 21.52 19.53 -0.05
N GLU A 150 21.36 20.62 -0.78
CA GLU A 150 20.65 21.80 -0.31
C GLU A 150 19.12 21.60 -0.31
N VAL A 151 18.44 22.41 0.48
CA VAL A 151 16.97 22.45 0.52
C VAL A 151 16.37 22.84 -0.84
N PRO A 152 15.13 22.43 -1.17
CA PRO A 152 14.55 22.63 -2.51
C PRO A 152 14.37 24.10 -2.95
N TYR A 153 14.37 25.04 -2.01
CA TYR A 153 14.26 26.47 -2.23
C TYR A 153 15.23 27.23 -1.31
N GLU A 154 15.76 28.33 -1.80
CA GLU A 154 16.70 29.16 -1.04
C GLU A 154 16.10 29.62 0.30
N LEU A 155 16.83 29.36 1.39
CA LEU A 155 16.51 29.81 2.74
C LEU A 155 17.56 30.82 3.22
N PRO A 156 17.14 31.86 3.99
CA PRO A 156 15.83 32.07 4.58
C PRO A 156 14.81 32.81 3.69
N ALA A 157 15.14 33.08 2.42
CA ALA A 157 14.29 33.86 1.51
C ALA A 157 12.87 33.28 1.35
N HIS A 158 12.75 31.95 1.29
CA HIS A 158 11.49 31.25 1.09
C HIS A 158 10.99 30.48 2.32
N LYS A 159 11.22 31.03 3.53
CA LYS A 159 10.87 30.40 4.82
C LYS A 159 9.37 30.15 5.05
N THR A 160 8.48 30.71 4.24
CA THR A 160 7.02 30.54 4.31
C THR A 160 6.50 29.45 3.36
N ARG A 161 7.39 28.70 2.70
CA ARG A 161 7.01 27.60 1.81
C ARG A 161 7.07 26.26 2.49
N SER A 162 6.01 25.48 2.36
CA SER A 162 5.96 24.05 2.67
C SER A 162 5.96 23.26 1.37
N VAL A 163 6.84 22.26 1.23
CA VAL A 163 7.10 21.61 -0.06
C VAL A 163 7.22 20.09 0.06
N PHE A 164 6.63 19.39 -0.91
CA PHE A 164 6.92 18.01 -1.24
C PHE A 164 7.35 17.96 -2.71
N LYS A 165 8.67 17.91 -2.94
CA LYS A 165 9.28 17.93 -4.27
C LYS A 165 10.07 16.65 -4.50
N THR A 166 9.82 16.02 -5.64
CA THR A 166 10.46 14.77 -6.06
C THR A 166 11.50 15.01 -7.15
N LEU A 167 12.24 13.98 -7.57
CA LEU A 167 13.17 14.05 -8.70
C LEU A 167 12.96 12.82 -9.58
N SER A 168 12.82 13.01 -10.89
CA SER A 168 12.76 11.89 -11.83
C SER A 168 14.01 11.00 -11.70
N SER A 169 13.85 9.69 -11.89
CA SER A 169 14.95 8.71 -11.78
C SER A 169 14.78 7.63 -12.85
N PRO A 170 15.87 7.07 -13.41
CA PRO A 170 17.26 7.51 -13.26
C PRO A 170 17.61 8.75 -14.12
N GLY A 171 18.70 9.45 -13.79
CA GLY A 171 19.31 10.52 -14.59
C GLY A 171 18.59 11.87 -14.51
N GLY A 172 17.99 12.20 -13.36
CA GLY A 172 16.93 13.20 -13.20
C GLY A 172 17.03 14.52 -13.98
N GLY A 173 16.08 14.74 -14.91
CA GLY A 173 15.85 15.97 -15.68
C GLY A 173 14.41 16.52 -15.53
N GLY A 174 13.75 16.23 -14.42
CA GLY A 174 12.35 16.61 -14.15
C GLY A 174 11.92 16.36 -12.70
N TYR A 175 10.73 16.85 -12.30
CA TYR A 175 10.23 16.74 -10.92
C TYR A 175 8.70 16.83 -10.80
N ASN A 176 8.10 16.13 -9.85
CA ASN A 176 6.73 16.41 -9.39
C ASN A 176 6.78 17.23 -8.09
N GLU A 177 5.82 18.13 -7.90
CA GLU A 177 5.82 19.02 -6.73
C GLU A 177 4.41 19.36 -6.25
N LEU A 178 4.23 19.31 -4.92
CA LEU A 178 3.18 20.03 -4.20
C LEU A 178 3.86 21.08 -3.32
N ARG A 179 3.49 22.35 -3.50
CA ARG A 179 4.02 23.48 -2.73
C ARG A 179 2.88 24.34 -2.21
N ILE A 180 2.99 24.75 -0.95
CA ILE A 180 2.09 25.67 -0.27
C ILE A 180 2.91 26.89 0.17
N GLU A 181 2.51 28.07 -0.27
CA GLU A 181 3.06 29.36 0.12
C GLU A 181 2.12 30.03 1.13
N ASP A 182 2.64 30.32 2.33
CA ASP A 182 1.89 30.92 3.43
C ASP A 182 2.20 32.42 3.61
N LYS A 183 2.91 33.05 2.67
CA LYS A 183 3.16 34.49 2.71
C LYS A 183 1.83 35.25 2.55
N LYS A 184 1.45 35.96 3.61
CA LYS A 184 0.21 36.72 3.70
C LYS A 184 0.00 37.66 2.50
N GLY A 185 -1.13 37.52 1.81
CA GLY A 185 -1.50 38.31 0.62
C GLY A 185 -0.88 37.81 -0.69
N GLU A 186 -0.05 36.76 -0.62
CA GLU A 186 0.58 36.09 -1.76
C GLU A 186 0.45 34.55 -1.61
N GLU A 187 -0.57 34.09 -0.89
CA GLU A 187 -0.79 32.67 -0.62
C GLU A 187 -1.03 31.90 -1.93
N GLN A 188 -0.41 30.72 -2.04
CA GLN A 188 -0.53 29.91 -3.25
C GLN A 188 -0.36 28.42 -2.96
N ILE A 189 -1.20 27.60 -3.59
CA ILE A 189 -0.95 26.17 -3.76
C ILE A 189 -0.47 25.97 -5.20
N TYR A 190 0.72 25.37 -5.36
CA TYR A 190 1.29 25.01 -6.64
C TYR A 190 1.39 23.49 -6.73
N LEU A 191 0.79 22.95 -7.78
CA LEU A 191 0.82 21.53 -8.10
C LEU A 191 1.45 21.35 -9.48
N ARG A 192 2.47 20.51 -9.57
CA ARG A 192 3.17 20.20 -10.82
C ARG A 192 3.28 18.70 -11.02
N ALA A 193 2.79 18.23 -12.16
CA ALA A 193 3.11 16.92 -12.72
C ALA A 193 4.17 17.08 -13.82
N GLN A 194 5.24 16.30 -13.77
CA GLN A 194 6.29 16.32 -14.80
C GLN A 194 5.82 15.70 -16.13
N LYS A 195 4.83 14.81 -16.08
CA LYS A 195 4.36 14.04 -17.22
C LYS A 195 2.84 13.99 -17.25
N ASP A 196 2.25 13.00 -16.60
CA ASP A 196 0.81 12.75 -16.59
C ASP A 196 0.22 13.13 -15.22
N TRP A 197 -0.98 13.71 -15.20
CA TRP A 197 -1.77 13.97 -13.98
C TRP A 197 -3.13 13.29 -14.13
N ASP A 198 -3.36 12.27 -13.31
CA ASP A 198 -4.63 11.55 -13.26
C ASP A 198 -5.37 11.91 -11.96
N GLU A 199 -6.62 12.34 -12.07
CA GLU A 199 -7.52 12.64 -10.94
C GLU A 199 -8.72 11.69 -11.01
N ASN A 200 -8.90 10.85 -9.99
CA ASN A 200 -10.02 9.91 -9.90
C ASN A 200 -10.87 10.18 -8.66
N ILE A 201 -12.14 10.52 -8.86
CA ILE A 201 -13.11 10.84 -7.80
C ILE A 201 -14.25 9.83 -7.85
N GLU A 202 -14.36 8.98 -6.83
CA GLU A 202 -15.36 7.90 -6.75
C GLU A 202 -16.79 8.37 -6.41
N HIS A 203 -16.95 9.61 -5.97
CA HIS A 203 -18.26 10.16 -5.58
C HIS A 203 -18.44 11.58 -6.13
N ASP A 204 -18.19 12.62 -5.33
CA ASP A 204 -18.45 14.01 -5.73
C ASP A 204 -17.15 14.81 -5.83
N GLN A 205 -17.00 15.58 -6.91
CA GLN A 205 -16.00 16.66 -7.03
C GLN A 205 -16.72 18.01 -6.91
N THR A 206 -16.30 18.85 -5.96
CA THR A 206 -16.81 20.22 -5.81
C THR A 206 -15.69 21.22 -6.00
N VAL A 207 -15.87 22.14 -6.95
CA VAL A 207 -14.90 23.21 -7.24
C VAL A 207 -15.56 24.57 -7.03
N ARG A 208 -15.01 25.38 -6.12
CA ARG A 208 -15.41 26.78 -5.89
C ARG A 208 -14.21 27.70 -6.06
N VAL A 209 -14.29 28.57 -7.06
CA VAL A 209 -13.28 29.61 -7.31
C VAL A 209 -13.88 30.96 -6.90
N GLY A 210 -13.23 31.66 -5.98
CA GLY A 210 -13.72 32.94 -5.44
C GLY A 210 -13.49 34.15 -6.35
N ASN A 211 -12.68 33.98 -7.40
CA ASN A 211 -12.37 35.00 -8.39
C ASN A 211 -12.34 34.36 -9.79
N GLU A 212 -11.18 34.28 -10.44
CA GLU A 212 -11.04 33.85 -11.83
C GLU A 212 -10.47 32.43 -11.95
N ARG A 213 -10.92 31.70 -12.99
CA ARG A 213 -10.36 30.42 -13.43
C ARG A 213 -9.80 30.58 -14.85
N HIS A 214 -8.58 30.12 -15.06
CA HIS A 214 -7.92 30.13 -16.36
C HIS A 214 -7.45 28.72 -16.71
N ASP A 215 -7.97 28.18 -17.81
CA ASP A 215 -7.57 26.88 -18.34
C ASP A 215 -6.89 27.09 -19.70
N THR A 216 -5.73 26.46 -19.91
CA THR A 216 -5.02 26.45 -21.19
C THR A 216 -4.66 25.03 -21.54
N VAL A 217 -5.12 24.56 -22.70
CA VAL A 217 -4.83 23.23 -23.23
C VAL A 217 -4.22 23.43 -24.62
N GLU A 218 -2.96 23.00 -24.78
CA GLU A 218 -2.20 23.24 -26.03
C GLU A 218 -2.63 22.32 -27.18
N ALA A 219 -3.22 21.18 -26.84
CA ALA A 219 -3.69 20.18 -27.80
C ALA A 219 -5.20 19.96 -27.64
N ASN A 220 -5.64 18.71 -27.58
CA ASN A 220 -7.06 18.36 -27.54
C ASN A 220 -7.61 18.41 -26.11
N SER A 221 -8.84 18.92 -25.97
CA SER A 221 -9.66 18.76 -24.77
C SER A 221 -10.89 17.94 -25.14
N TYR A 222 -11.24 16.97 -24.30
CA TYR A 222 -12.40 16.08 -24.49
C TYR A 222 -13.15 15.93 -23.17
N SER A 223 -14.47 16.09 -23.24
CA SER A 223 -15.38 15.90 -22.12
C SER A 223 -16.54 15.02 -22.56
N GLU A 224 -16.84 13.97 -21.78
CA GLU A 224 -18.01 13.12 -21.96
C GLU A 224 -18.88 13.20 -20.70
N PHE A 225 -20.10 13.71 -20.86
CA PHE A 225 -21.11 13.71 -19.81
C PHE A 225 -22.15 12.65 -20.14
N LYS A 226 -22.22 11.59 -19.31
CA LYS A 226 -23.11 10.45 -19.56
C LYS A 226 -24.58 10.70 -19.21
N ALA A 227 -24.86 11.79 -18.51
CA ALA A 227 -26.18 12.18 -18.07
C ALA A 227 -26.40 13.67 -18.41
N GLU A 228 -26.92 14.45 -17.47
CA GLU A 228 -27.30 15.84 -17.71
C GLU A 228 -26.13 16.80 -17.47
N GLU A 229 -26.01 17.79 -18.36
CA GLU A 229 -25.16 18.96 -18.17
C GLU A 229 -26.07 20.19 -18.00
N HIS A 230 -25.91 20.90 -16.88
CA HIS A 230 -26.54 22.20 -16.66
C HIS A 230 -25.49 23.30 -16.69
N HIS A 231 -25.64 24.24 -17.61
CA HIS A 231 -24.74 25.38 -17.75
C HIS A 231 -25.51 26.69 -17.69
N THR A 232 -25.21 27.52 -16.69
CA THR A 232 -25.82 28.86 -16.52
C THR A 232 -24.72 29.91 -16.55
N THR A 233 -24.84 30.85 -17.48
CA THR A 233 -23.98 32.05 -17.54
C THR A 233 -24.86 33.28 -17.28
N HIS A 234 -24.52 34.07 -16.27
CA HIS A 234 -25.31 35.26 -15.89
C HIS A 234 -25.06 36.47 -16.79
N ALA A 235 -23.85 36.59 -17.31
CA ALA A 235 -23.42 37.66 -18.22
C ALA A 235 -23.17 37.09 -19.61
N ASP A 236 -22.34 37.77 -20.41
CA ASP A 236 -22.01 37.35 -21.76
C ASP A 236 -21.30 35.99 -21.80
N ARG A 237 -21.79 35.08 -22.65
CA ARG A 237 -21.02 33.95 -23.17
C ARG A 237 -20.44 34.34 -24.52
N LYS A 238 -19.10 34.43 -24.61
CA LYS A 238 -18.38 34.74 -25.86
C LYS A 238 -17.66 33.48 -26.35
N SER A 239 -17.84 33.12 -27.62
CA SER A 239 -17.21 31.95 -28.23
C SER A 239 -16.68 32.31 -29.61
N GLU A 240 -15.42 31.97 -29.87
CA GLU A 240 -14.77 32.14 -31.17
C GLU A 240 -14.27 30.77 -31.63
N ILE A 241 -14.79 30.30 -32.76
CA ILE A 241 -14.35 29.07 -33.41
C ILE A 241 -13.63 29.48 -34.70
N LYS A 242 -12.31 29.25 -34.75
CA LYS A 242 -11.47 29.65 -35.89
C LYS A 242 -11.58 28.70 -37.08
N ALA A 243 -11.89 27.44 -36.82
CA ALA A 243 -12.07 26.42 -37.84
C ALA A 243 -13.57 26.15 -38.05
N ASN A 244 -14.01 24.90 -37.90
CA ASN A 244 -15.40 24.52 -38.11
C ASN A 244 -16.11 24.28 -36.77
N ASP A 245 -17.37 24.69 -36.69
CA ASP A 245 -18.28 24.33 -35.61
C ASP A 245 -19.34 23.34 -36.14
N HIS A 246 -19.51 22.23 -35.43
CA HIS A 246 -20.41 21.14 -35.81
C HIS A 246 -21.34 20.83 -34.63
N LEU A 247 -22.64 21.01 -34.85
CA LEU A 247 -23.66 20.68 -33.86
C LEU A 247 -24.57 19.56 -34.38
N THR A 248 -24.63 18.46 -33.64
CA THR A 248 -25.61 17.38 -33.86
C THR A 248 -26.49 17.25 -32.63
N VAL A 249 -27.80 17.37 -32.82
CA VAL A 249 -28.80 17.19 -31.75
C VAL A 249 -29.68 16.01 -32.14
N GLY A 250 -29.68 14.96 -31.32
CA GLY A 250 -30.36 13.70 -31.65
C GLY A 250 -31.89 13.77 -31.64
N THR A 251 -32.46 14.71 -30.87
CA THR A 251 -33.91 14.82 -30.67
C THR A 251 -34.42 16.22 -31.02
N SER A 252 -34.28 17.19 -30.12
CA SER A 252 -34.79 18.56 -30.32
C SER A 252 -33.80 19.62 -29.85
N GLN A 253 -33.69 20.69 -30.64
CA GLN A 253 -33.00 21.92 -30.26
C GLN A 253 -34.03 23.01 -30.00
N HIS A 254 -34.04 23.56 -28.79
CA HIS A 254 -34.89 24.71 -28.43
C HIS A 254 -34.01 25.94 -28.24
N VAL A 255 -34.30 27.02 -28.98
CA VAL A 255 -33.57 28.28 -28.89
C VAL A 255 -34.57 29.39 -28.60
N LYS A 256 -34.46 30.03 -27.44
CA LYS A 256 -35.24 31.21 -27.07
C LYS A 256 -34.30 32.39 -26.90
N ILE A 257 -34.52 33.46 -27.66
CA ILE A 257 -33.70 34.66 -27.65
C ILE A 257 -34.59 35.85 -27.29
N GLY A 258 -34.13 36.69 -26.36
CA GLY A 258 -34.93 37.79 -25.82
C GLY A 258 -35.03 39.03 -26.72
N THR A 259 -34.04 39.26 -27.59
CA THR A 259 -33.95 40.49 -28.39
C THR A 259 -33.78 40.23 -29.88
N ALA A 260 -32.65 39.65 -30.31
CA ALA A 260 -32.37 39.45 -31.72
C ALA A 260 -31.49 38.23 -31.96
N GLN A 261 -31.81 37.46 -33.00
CA GLN A 261 -30.91 36.47 -33.59
C GLN A 261 -30.32 37.08 -34.85
N LEU A 262 -29.01 37.33 -34.85
CA LEU A 262 -28.28 37.87 -35.99
C LEU A 262 -27.41 36.77 -36.59
N THR A 263 -27.50 36.55 -37.89
CA THR A 263 -26.73 35.51 -38.59
C THR A 263 -26.18 36.07 -39.90
N GLN A 264 -24.87 36.02 -40.05
CA GLN A 264 -24.17 36.41 -41.27
C GLN A 264 -23.29 35.24 -41.71
N ALA A 265 -23.43 34.84 -42.97
CA ALA A 265 -22.56 33.85 -43.60
C ALA A 265 -21.95 34.46 -44.86
N GLY A 266 -20.68 34.14 -45.13
CA GLY A 266 -19.99 34.62 -46.33
C GLY A 266 -20.53 34.02 -47.63
N ASN A 267 -20.99 32.76 -47.58
CA ASN A 267 -21.42 32.01 -48.76
C ASN A 267 -22.91 31.63 -48.74
N GLU A 268 -23.37 30.94 -47.71
CA GLU A 268 -24.72 30.35 -47.68
C GLU A 268 -25.28 30.23 -46.27
N ILE A 269 -26.58 30.52 -46.10
CA ILE A 269 -27.40 30.06 -44.97
C ILE A 269 -28.48 29.16 -45.58
N HIS A 270 -28.56 27.90 -45.14
CA HIS A 270 -29.48 26.91 -45.68
C HIS A 270 -30.33 26.30 -44.57
N TYR A 271 -31.66 26.48 -44.67
CA TYR A 271 -32.64 25.81 -43.82
C TYR A 271 -33.31 24.70 -44.61
N TYR A 272 -33.16 23.47 -44.14
CA TYR A 272 -33.81 22.29 -44.72
C TYR A 272 -34.63 21.58 -43.65
N ALA A 273 -35.90 21.28 -43.96
CA ALA A 273 -36.77 20.40 -43.19
C ALA A 273 -37.38 19.37 -44.13
N GLY A 274 -37.42 18.10 -43.70
CA GLY A 274 -37.96 17.01 -44.51
C GLY A 274 -39.48 17.09 -44.75
N ASP A 275 -40.20 17.82 -43.88
CA ASP A 275 -41.65 18.01 -43.97
C ASP A 275 -42.00 19.50 -44.09
N LYS A 276 -41.80 20.29 -43.02
CA LYS A 276 -42.26 21.69 -42.97
C LYS A 276 -41.21 22.65 -42.42
N VAL A 277 -41.07 23.81 -43.08
CA VAL A 277 -40.47 25.03 -42.53
C VAL A 277 -41.58 26.06 -42.31
N VAL A 278 -41.70 26.62 -41.10
CA VAL A 278 -42.62 27.72 -40.78
C VAL A 278 -41.79 28.90 -40.30
N ILE A 279 -42.08 30.08 -40.85
CA ILE A 279 -41.47 31.34 -40.45
C ILE A 279 -42.62 32.30 -40.17
N ASP A 280 -42.91 32.50 -38.89
CA ASP A 280 -43.90 33.47 -38.44
C ASP A 280 -43.21 34.75 -38.01
N ALA A 281 -43.70 35.88 -38.50
CA ALA A 281 -43.29 37.20 -38.03
C ALA A 281 -44.52 37.97 -37.57
N GLY A 282 -44.46 38.54 -36.36
CA GLY A 282 -45.62 39.24 -35.78
C GLY A 282 -45.93 40.56 -36.49
N MET A 283 -44.90 41.32 -36.88
CA MET A 283 -45.07 42.65 -37.49
C MET A 283 -44.60 42.70 -38.93
N GLU A 284 -43.43 42.14 -39.25
CA GLU A 284 -42.88 42.23 -40.60
C GLU A 284 -42.01 41.03 -40.92
N LEU A 285 -42.20 40.45 -42.11
CA LEU A 285 -41.26 39.52 -42.72
C LEU A 285 -40.78 40.10 -44.05
N THR A 286 -39.47 40.33 -44.17
CA THR A 286 -38.85 40.91 -45.37
C THR A 286 -37.74 40.02 -45.89
N ALA A 287 -37.72 39.80 -47.20
CA ALA A 287 -36.64 39.12 -47.92
C ALA A 287 -36.18 40.00 -49.09
N LYS A 288 -34.88 40.29 -49.19
CA LYS A 288 -34.30 41.18 -50.21
C LYS A 288 -33.10 40.52 -50.88
N GLY A 289 -32.96 40.71 -52.19
CA GLY A 289 -31.81 40.22 -52.96
C GLY A 289 -31.83 40.68 -54.41
N GLY A 290 -30.65 40.93 -54.99
CA GLY A 290 -30.50 41.25 -56.42
C GLY A 290 -31.28 42.50 -56.90
N GLY A 291 -31.50 43.47 -56.01
CA GLY A 291 -32.31 44.66 -56.30
C GLY A 291 -33.84 44.46 -56.16
N SER A 292 -34.29 43.26 -55.84
CA SER A 292 -35.70 42.92 -55.58
C SER A 292 -35.97 42.72 -54.10
N PHE A 293 -37.22 42.84 -53.67
CA PHE A 293 -37.65 42.44 -52.33
C PHE A 293 -39.09 41.94 -52.29
N LEU A 294 -39.35 41.14 -51.25
CA LEU A 294 -40.65 40.70 -50.80
C LEU A 294 -40.81 41.18 -49.36
N LYS A 295 -41.97 41.73 -49.03
CA LYS A 295 -42.30 42.18 -47.69
C LYS A 295 -43.74 41.81 -47.34
N LEU A 296 -43.92 41.26 -46.14
CA LEU A 296 -45.22 41.01 -45.51
C LEU A 296 -45.32 41.88 -44.27
N ASP A 297 -46.38 42.65 -44.15
CA ASP A 297 -46.71 43.46 -42.97
C ASP A 297 -48.25 43.59 -42.85
N PRO A 298 -48.79 44.32 -41.86
CA PRO A 298 -50.24 44.48 -41.70
C PRO A 298 -50.96 45.14 -42.88
N SER A 299 -50.24 45.78 -43.82
CA SER A 299 -50.82 46.38 -45.03
C SER A 299 -50.98 45.38 -46.18
N GLY A 300 -50.34 44.21 -46.10
CA GLY A 300 -50.48 43.12 -47.06
C GLY A 300 -49.14 42.57 -47.56
N VAL A 301 -49.15 42.04 -48.79
CA VAL A 301 -47.97 41.46 -49.46
C VAL A 301 -47.44 42.44 -50.51
N THR A 302 -46.20 42.88 -50.35
CA THR A 302 -45.49 43.75 -51.31
C THR A 302 -44.41 42.97 -52.04
N LEU A 303 -44.41 43.06 -53.38
CA LEU A 303 -43.42 42.44 -54.28
C LEU A 303 -42.86 43.51 -55.22
N VAL A 304 -41.55 43.73 -55.20
CA VAL A 304 -40.89 44.76 -56.04
C VAL A 304 -39.62 44.20 -56.67
N GLY A 305 -39.40 44.47 -57.97
CA GLY A 305 -38.18 44.13 -58.71
C GLY A 305 -38.30 44.42 -60.21
N PRO A 306 -37.20 44.29 -60.99
CA PRO A 306 -37.20 44.54 -62.45
C PRO A 306 -38.16 43.63 -63.24
N GLY A 307 -38.52 42.47 -62.69
CA GLY A 307 -39.55 41.59 -63.21
C GLY A 307 -40.03 40.61 -62.13
N ILE A 308 -41.35 40.44 -62.02
CA ILE A 308 -41.99 39.51 -61.07
C ILE A 308 -42.57 38.36 -61.89
N LYS A 309 -41.98 37.17 -61.78
CA LYS A 309 -42.42 35.97 -62.51
C LYS A 309 -43.36 35.14 -61.62
N ILE A 310 -44.64 35.09 -61.96
CA ILE A 310 -45.65 34.26 -61.30
C ILE A 310 -46.04 33.15 -62.27
N ASN A 311 -45.92 31.89 -61.86
CA ASN A 311 -46.23 30.70 -62.66
C ASN A 311 -45.49 30.62 -64.02
N SER A 312 -44.34 31.26 -64.18
CA SER A 312 -43.66 31.41 -65.49
C SER A 312 -42.59 30.35 -65.80
N GLY A 313 -42.55 29.22 -65.08
CA GLY A 313 -41.52 28.18 -65.23
C GLY A 313 -40.15 28.55 -64.64
N GLY A 314 -39.46 27.57 -64.05
CA GLY A 314 -38.15 27.75 -63.41
C GLY A 314 -37.79 26.56 -62.50
N SER A 315 -36.56 26.53 -61.97
CA SER A 315 -36.11 25.52 -61.02
C SER A 315 -35.49 26.19 -59.78
N PRO A 316 -35.77 25.70 -58.56
CA PRO A 316 -35.14 26.23 -57.35
C PRO A 316 -33.64 25.92 -57.34
N ARG A 317 -32.86 26.77 -56.66
CA ARG A 317 -31.45 26.51 -56.39
C ARG A 317 -31.33 25.45 -55.29
N ARG A 318 -30.33 24.55 -55.39
CA ARG A 318 -30.03 23.55 -54.34
C ARG A 318 -29.03 24.11 -53.33
N GLY A 319 -29.29 23.88 -52.05
CA GLY A 319 -28.33 24.19 -51.00
C GLY A 319 -27.24 23.11 -50.84
N SER A 320 -26.14 23.45 -50.16
CA SER A 320 -24.94 22.60 -50.05
C SER A 320 -25.08 21.32 -49.21
N GLY A 321 -26.17 21.18 -48.44
CA GLY A 321 -26.45 20.02 -47.57
C GLY A 321 -25.56 19.96 -46.32
N VAL A 322 -25.97 19.18 -45.31
CA VAL A 322 -25.25 19.05 -44.04
C VAL A 322 -24.07 18.07 -44.17
N LYS A 323 -22.87 18.47 -43.75
CA LYS A 323 -21.66 17.63 -43.73
C LYS A 323 -20.99 17.72 -42.35
N ILE A 324 -21.44 16.90 -41.40
CA ILE A 324 -20.87 16.83 -40.04
C ILE A 324 -19.63 15.95 -40.03
N LEU A 325 -18.60 16.38 -39.30
CA LEU A 325 -17.43 15.55 -38.98
C LEU A 325 -17.61 14.91 -37.59
N GLY A 326 -17.21 13.65 -37.45
CA GLY A 326 -17.26 12.92 -36.18
C GLY A 326 -16.12 13.29 -35.24
N ALA A 327 -16.35 13.18 -33.93
CA ALA A 327 -15.33 13.43 -32.91
C ALA A 327 -14.25 12.34 -32.93
N ILE A 328 -12.98 12.75 -32.73
CA ILE A 328 -11.85 11.84 -32.52
C ILE A 328 -11.74 11.61 -31.01
N LEU A 329 -11.87 10.36 -30.56
CA LEU A 329 -11.72 10.01 -29.15
C LEU A 329 -10.24 10.08 -28.73
N PRO A 330 -9.91 10.64 -27.56
CA PRO A 330 -8.57 10.53 -27.00
C PRO A 330 -8.19 9.07 -26.79
N SER A 331 -6.89 8.78 -26.83
CA SER A 331 -6.38 7.48 -26.35
C SER A 331 -6.72 7.34 -24.86
N ALA A 332 -7.05 6.12 -24.42
CA ALA A 332 -7.34 5.86 -23.01
C ALA A 332 -6.16 6.31 -22.14
N ALA A 333 -6.46 6.90 -20.98
CA ALA A 333 -5.46 7.17 -19.95
C ALA A 333 -4.70 5.86 -19.66
N ALA A 334 -3.39 5.95 -19.44
CA ALA A 334 -2.59 4.77 -19.14
C ALA A 334 -3.24 4.05 -17.95
N SER A 335 -3.46 2.74 -18.08
CA SER A 335 -3.89 1.91 -16.95
C SER A 335 -2.72 1.80 -15.98
N SER A 336 -2.48 2.84 -15.18
CA SER A 336 -1.68 2.70 -13.99
C SER A 336 -2.40 1.70 -13.10
N PHE A 337 -1.73 0.62 -12.75
CA PHE A 337 -2.26 -0.35 -11.80
C PHE A 337 -2.41 0.39 -10.47
N ALA A 338 -3.62 0.84 -10.14
CA ALA A 338 -3.95 1.18 -8.77
C ALA A 338 -3.56 -0.02 -7.90
N GLY A 339 -2.90 0.23 -6.77
CA GLY A 339 -2.54 -0.83 -5.83
C GLY A 339 -3.77 -1.68 -5.51
N GLU A 340 -3.57 -3.00 -5.37
CA GLU A 340 -4.67 -3.91 -5.04
C GLU A 340 -5.44 -3.38 -3.81
N LEU A 341 -6.77 -3.45 -3.88
CA LEU A 341 -7.63 -3.13 -2.74
C LEU A 341 -7.12 -3.90 -1.51
N LEU A 342 -7.12 -3.25 -0.35
CA LEU A 342 -6.71 -3.83 0.92
C LEU A 342 -7.53 -5.09 1.20
N ASN A 343 -7.00 -6.26 0.86
CA ASN A 343 -7.60 -7.53 1.22
C ASN A 343 -7.63 -7.62 2.74
N ARG A 344 -8.81 -7.86 3.32
CA ARG A 344 -8.99 -8.08 4.76
C ARG A 344 -7.93 -9.06 5.26
N ALA A 345 -7.31 -8.75 6.39
CA ALA A 345 -6.36 -9.63 7.06
C ALA A 345 -6.87 -11.09 7.07
N PRO A 346 -6.02 -12.09 6.74
CA PRO A 346 -6.46 -13.47 6.64
C PRO A 346 -7.12 -13.91 7.96
N ARG A 347 -8.38 -14.34 7.88
CA ARG A 347 -9.10 -14.89 9.03
C ARG A 347 -8.58 -16.30 9.27
N SER A 348 -7.94 -16.54 10.42
CA SER A 348 -7.60 -17.91 10.83
C SER A 348 -8.83 -18.58 11.42
N TYR A 349 -9.30 -19.66 10.81
CA TYR A 349 -10.34 -20.55 11.32
C TYR A 349 -9.71 -21.68 12.14
N ARG A 350 -10.39 -22.10 13.22
CA ARG A 350 -9.91 -23.15 14.14
C ARG A 350 -11.00 -24.18 14.39
N ALA A 351 -10.67 -25.46 14.34
CA ALA A 351 -11.58 -26.56 14.63
C ALA A 351 -10.91 -27.63 15.50
N HIS A 352 -11.65 -28.16 16.48
CA HIS A 352 -11.32 -29.34 17.25
C HIS A 352 -12.61 -30.06 17.64
N PHE A 353 -12.52 -31.35 17.96
CA PHE A 353 -13.64 -32.15 18.44
C PHE A 353 -13.41 -32.54 19.90
N LYS A 354 -14.50 -32.78 20.62
CA LYS A 354 -14.47 -33.34 21.97
C LYS A 354 -15.16 -34.70 21.94
N LEU A 355 -14.40 -35.75 22.27
CA LEU A 355 -14.86 -37.12 22.31
C LEU A 355 -15.47 -37.41 23.68
N LEU A 356 -16.73 -37.85 23.69
CA LEU A 356 -17.47 -38.20 24.89
C LEU A 356 -18.00 -39.62 24.75
N ASP A 357 -18.15 -40.30 25.89
CA ASP A 357 -18.80 -41.60 25.96
C ASP A 357 -20.32 -41.44 25.80
N ASP A 358 -20.92 -42.20 24.89
CA ASP A 358 -22.33 -42.05 24.53
C ASP A 358 -23.31 -42.40 25.64
N THR A 359 -22.87 -43.15 26.66
CA THR A 359 -23.73 -43.63 27.75
C THR A 359 -23.59 -42.79 29.01
N SER A 360 -22.35 -42.42 29.35
CA SER A 360 -22.00 -41.70 30.58
C SER A 360 -21.76 -40.20 30.36
N GLY A 361 -21.55 -39.76 29.12
CA GLY A 361 -21.21 -38.37 28.76
C GLY A 361 -19.82 -37.93 29.23
N GLN A 362 -19.00 -38.83 29.79
CA GLN A 362 -17.65 -38.51 30.24
C GLN A 362 -16.68 -38.38 29.08
N ALA A 363 -15.61 -37.59 29.28
CA ALA A 363 -14.60 -37.38 28.26
C ALA A 363 -13.78 -38.65 28.01
N LEU A 364 -13.67 -39.05 26.74
CA LEU A 364 -12.85 -40.18 26.34
C LEU A 364 -11.41 -39.72 26.17
N ALA A 365 -10.59 -39.88 27.21
CA ALA A 365 -9.17 -39.57 27.19
C ALA A 365 -8.36 -40.68 26.51
N GLY A 366 -7.33 -40.33 25.74
CA GLY A 366 -6.44 -41.29 25.08
C GLY A 366 -7.07 -42.09 23.94
N MET A 367 -8.24 -41.67 23.44
CA MET A 367 -8.94 -42.34 22.35
C MET A 367 -8.30 -41.99 21.01
N ALA A 368 -8.00 -43.00 20.20
CA ALA A 368 -7.44 -42.81 18.86
C ALA A 368 -8.49 -42.19 17.93
N TYR A 369 -8.12 -41.14 17.22
CA TYR A 369 -8.94 -40.50 16.21
C TYR A 369 -8.14 -40.16 14.96
N THR A 370 -8.84 -39.94 13.85
CA THR A 370 -8.29 -39.31 12.65
C THR A 370 -9.17 -38.14 12.23
N LEU A 371 -8.59 -36.95 12.11
CA LEU A 371 -9.23 -35.79 11.50
C LEU A 371 -8.94 -35.79 10.01
N ARG A 372 -9.93 -35.49 9.18
CA ARG A 372 -9.80 -35.32 7.74
C ARG A 372 -10.23 -33.91 7.35
N SER A 373 -9.32 -33.11 6.80
CA SER A 373 -9.66 -31.80 6.24
C SER A 373 -10.24 -31.95 4.82
N ALA A 374 -10.85 -30.89 4.29
CA ALA A 374 -11.55 -30.91 2.99
C ALA A 374 -10.60 -31.13 1.80
N ASP A 375 -9.33 -30.75 1.94
CA ASP A 375 -8.23 -31.02 1.00
C ASP A 375 -7.79 -32.50 0.96
N GLY A 376 -8.33 -33.34 1.85
CA GLY A 376 -8.00 -34.76 1.97
C GLY A 376 -6.86 -35.07 2.94
N THR A 377 -6.24 -34.06 3.56
CA THR A 377 -5.19 -34.22 4.58
C THR A 377 -5.75 -34.95 5.81
N ARG A 378 -5.00 -35.94 6.31
CA ARG A 378 -5.38 -36.76 7.47
C ARG A 378 -4.42 -36.58 8.62
N ILE A 379 -4.96 -36.29 9.80
CA ILE A 379 -4.18 -36.10 11.04
C ILE A 379 -4.68 -37.12 12.06
N ALA A 380 -3.85 -38.11 12.35
CA ALA A 380 -4.13 -39.10 13.38
C ALA A 380 -3.55 -38.66 14.73
N GLY A 381 -4.26 -38.94 15.82
CA GLY A 381 -3.82 -38.60 17.16
C GLY A 381 -4.62 -39.32 18.25
N TYR A 382 -4.29 -39.01 19.50
CA TYR A 382 -5.02 -39.47 20.68
C TYR A 382 -5.61 -38.26 21.40
N SER A 383 -6.83 -38.38 21.93
CA SER A 383 -7.49 -37.29 22.67
C SER A 383 -6.77 -36.99 23.99
N ASP A 384 -6.80 -35.74 24.41
CA ASP A 384 -6.22 -35.31 25.69
C ASP A 384 -7.04 -35.80 26.91
N GLU A 385 -6.58 -35.52 28.13
CA GLU A 385 -7.29 -35.89 29.39
C GLU A 385 -8.72 -35.33 29.48
N LYS A 386 -9.06 -34.34 28.66
CA LYS A 386 -10.39 -33.71 28.60
C LYS A 386 -11.19 -34.18 27.37
N GLY A 387 -10.67 -35.14 26.61
CA GLY A 387 -11.30 -35.71 25.43
C GLY A 387 -11.16 -34.87 24.16
N ASN A 388 -10.32 -33.83 24.14
CA ASN A 388 -10.19 -32.95 22.97
C ASN A 388 -9.22 -33.52 21.93
N THR A 389 -9.53 -33.29 20.66
CA THR A 389 -8.63 -33.57 19.53
C THR A 389 -7.69 -32.38 19.27
N PHE A 390 -6.69 -32.59 18.42
CA PHE A 390 -5.76 -31.55 17.97
C PHE A 390 -6.50 -30.39 17.29
N GLU A 391 -6.06 -29.15 17.56
CA GLU A 391 -6.62 -27.95 16.94
C GLU A 391 -6.08 -27.78 15.51
N VAL A 392 -6.94 -27.96 14.52
CA VAL A 392 -6.62 -27.71 13.11
C VAL A 392 -6.83 -26.24 12.80
N ARG A 393 -5.87 -25.62 12.11
CA ARG A 393 -5.92 -24.20 11.69
C ARG A 393 -5.95 -24.10 10.17
N SER A 394 -6.83 -23.25 9.65
CA SER A 394 -6.93 -22.96 8.22
C SER A 394 -7.17 -21.47 7.97
N ASP A 395 -6.77 -20.99 6.81
CA ASP A 395 -7.08 -19.65 6.28
C ASP A 395 -8.44 -19.60 5.56
N THR A 396 -9.07 -20.76 5.34
CA THR A 396 -10.38 -20.92 4.71
C THR A 396 -11.34 -21.70 5.63
N PRO A 397 -12.65 -21.40 5.63
CA PRO A 397 -13.63 -22.12 6.45
C PRO A 397 -13.92 -23.50 5.84
N GLU A 398 -13.04 -24.46 6.10
CA GLU A 398 -13.18 -25.84 5.63
C GLU A 398 -13.86 -26.74 6.66
N LYS A 399 -14.59 -27.75 6.15
CA LYS A 399 -15.18 -28.79 6.99
C LYS A 399 -14.11 -29.81 7.36
N VAL A 400 -13.89 -30.01 8.65
CA VAL A 400 -13.09 -31.11 9.19
C VAL A 400 -14.03 -32.24 9.59
N ASP A 401 -13.77 -33.45 9.11
CA ASP A 401 -14.51 -34.65 9.52
C ASP A 401 -13.71 -35.41 10.58
N LEU A 402 -14.41 -35.88 11.62
CA LEU A 402 -13.85 -36.78 12.63
C LEU A 402 -14.14 -38.23 12.22
N LEU A 403 -13.09 -39.05 12.16
CA LEU A 403 -13.17 -40.49 11.95
C LEU A 403 -12.67 -41.18 13.23
N VAL A 404 -13.59 -41.85 13.94
CA VAL A 404 -13.28 -42.66 15.13
C VAL A 404 -13.32 -44.13 14.73
N ALA A 405 -12.37 -44.93 15.22
CA ALA A 405 -12.41 -46.38 15.00
C ALA A 405 -13.54 -46.98 15.84
N GLU A 406 -14.58 -47.50 15.18
CA GLU A 406 -15.60 -48.30 15.87
C GLU A 406 -14.96 -49.60 16.37
N ARG A 407 -15.01 -49.80 17.69
CA ARG A 407 -14.58 -51.06 18.31
C ARG A 407 -15.73 -52.06 18.16
N HIS A 408 -15.65 -52.97 17.19
CA HIS A 408 -16.59 -54.08 17.11
C HIS A 408 -16.46 -54.94 18.36
N LYS A 409 -17.59 -55.14 19.07
CA LYS A 409 -17.68 -56.05 20.22
C LYS A 409 -17.38 -57.47 19.72
N GLU A 410 -16.33 -58.09 20.24
CA GLU A 410 -15.99 -59.47 19.89
C GLU A 410 -17.15 -60.42 20.26
N PRO A 411 -17.45 -61.45 19.44
CA PRO A 411 -18.53 -62.38 19.74
C PRO A 411 -18.19 -63.25 20.95
N GLU A 412 -19.10 -63.32 21.92
CA GLU A 412 -19.00 -64.24 23.07
C GLU A 412 -19.21 -65.68 22.59
N GLU A 413 -18.15 -66.49 22.55
CA GLU A 413 -18.26 -67.95 22.40
C GLU A 413 -18.36 -68.63 23.78
N PRO A 414 -19.35 -69.52 24.02
CA PRO A 414 -19.43 -70.25 25.28
C PRO A 414 -18.42 -71.41 25.31
N PHE A 415 -17.60 -71.46 26.35
CA PHE A 415 -16.71 -72.60 26.63
C PHE A 415 -17.42 -73.66 27.49
N PHE A 416 -17.20 -74.94 27.18
CA PHE A 416 -17.66 -76.08 27.98
C PHE A 416 -16.47 -76.76 28.66
N LEU A 417 -16.57 -76.98 29.98
CA LEU A 417 -15.57 -77.71 30.76
C LEU A 417 -15.73 -79.22 30.52
N ALA A 418 -14.66 -79.92 30.14
CA ALA A 418 -14.68 -81.38 30.02
C ALA A 418 -14.35 -82.03 31.37
N GLY A 419 -15.37 -82.61 32.02
CA GLY A 419 -15.21 -83.43 33.22
C GLY A 419 -16.32 -83.25 34.27
N ASP A 420 -17.56 -83.61 33.93
CA ASP A 420 -18.61 -84.22 34.77
C ASP A 420 -19.99 -84.14 34.08
N ALA A 421 -20.91 -85.05 34.41
CA ALA A 421 -21.99 -85.53 33.54
C ALA A 421 -23.19 -84.57 33.25
N THR A 422 -23.10 -83.26 33.51
CA THR A 422 -24.06 -82.26 33.03
C THR A 422 -23.39 -80.88 32.87
N PRO A 423 -23.47 -80.21 31.72
CA PRO A 423 -22.79 -78.93 31.48
C PRO A 423 -23.52 -77.76 32.15
N THR A 424 -22.79 -76.99 32.97
CA THR A 424 -23.22 -75.70 33.53
C THR A 424 -22.55 -74.58 32.74
N GLN A 425 -23.33 -73.63 32.23
CA GLN A 425 -22.80 -72.45 31.53
C GLN A 425 -22.18 -71.49 32.56
N ILE A 426 -20.92 -71.10 32.35
CA ILE A 426 -20.23 -70.13 33.21
C ILE A 426 -19.82 -68.95 32.34
N THR A 427 -20.26 -67.74 32.72
CA THR A 427 -19.82 -66.49 32.10
C THR A 427 -18.55 -66.03 32.80
N LEU A 428 -17.44 -65.95 32.04
CA LEU A 428 -16.18 -65.38 32.53
C LEU A 428 -16.26 -63.86 32.45
N ASP A 429 -16.53 -63.23 33.58
CA ASP A 429 -16.50 -61.77 33.72
C ASP A 429 -15.04 -61.36 34.00
N TYR A 430 -14.35 -60.84 32.98
CA TYR A 430 -13.02 -60.25 33.18
C TYR A 430 -13.19 -58.91 33.90
N LYS A 431 -13.22 -58.94 35.23
CA LYS A 431 -13.01 -57.73 36.03
C LYS A 431 -11.56 -57.30 35.90
N ASP A 432 -11.35 -56.07 35.44
CA ASP A 432 -10.10 -55.34 35.58
C ASP A 432 -9.69 -55.34 37.06
N THR A 433 -8.54 -55.91 37.36
CA THR A 433 -7.95 -55.90 38.71
C THR A 433 -7.24 -54.56 38.93
N ASP A 434 -8.00 -53.53 39.25
CA ASP A 434 -7.51 -52.39 40.04
C ASP A 434 -8.01 -52.57 41.48
N GLU A 435 -7.29 -53.36 42.28
CA GLU A 435 -7.28 -53.22 43.74
C GLU A 435 -6.06 -53.94 44.35
N ASP A 436 -5.34 -53.18 45.17
CA ASP A 436 -4.28 -53.52 46.14
C ASP A 436 -2.82 -53.66 45.71
N GLY A 437 -1.99 -52.79 46.31
CA GLY A 437 -0.53 -52.85 46.21
C GLY A 437 0.30 -51.87 47.06
N ALA A 438 -0.04 -51.72 48.35
CA ALA A 438 0.81 -51.28 49.49
C ALA A 438 1.32 -49.83 49.62
#